data_AF-A0A0D0PN56-F1
#
_entry.id   AF-A0A0D0PN56-F1
#
_cell.length_a   1.000
_cell.length_b   1.000
_cell.length_c   1.000
_cell.angle_alpha   90.00
_cell.angle_beta   90.00
_cell.angle_gamma   90.00
#
_symmetry.space_group_name_H-M   'P 1'
#
loop_
_entity.id
_entity.type
_entity.pdbx_description
1 polymer ?
#
loop_
_entity_poly.entity_id
_entity_poly.type
_entity_poly.pdbx_seq_one_letter_code
_entity_poly.pdbx_strand_id
1 'polypeptide(L)' 'MKSADTEFLGGPLDGRVLPILLSPLHTVPKVYRVPVPAHGDTPAITLVYRRAKEYNAKGRFRWRYEYDDAASG' A
#
# COMPACT_ATOMS: atom_id res chain seq x y z
N MET A 1 10.62 -9.80 -13.29
CA MET A 1 9.64 -8.79 -12.84
C MET A 1 10.36 -7.80 -11.94
N LYS A 2 10.12 -6.49 -12.09
CA LYS A 2 10.72 -5.48 -11.19
C LYS A 2 9.79 -5.21 -10.01
N SER A 3 10.38 -5.00 -8.84
CA SER A 3 9.70 -4.51 -7.65
C SER A 3 10.23 -3.13 -7.26
N ALA A 4 9.44 -2.36 -6.52
CA ALA A 4 9.87 -1.15 -5.86
C ALA A 4 9.49 -1.21 -4.38
N ASP A 5 10.46 -0.91 -3.51
CA ASP A 5 10.23 -0.75 -2.08
C ASP A 5 9.29 0.43 -1.84
N THR A 6 8.09 0.12 -1.37
CA THR A 6 7.01 1.08 -1.17
C THR A 6 6.62 1.08 0.30
N GLU A 7 6.61 2.27 0.89
CA GLU A 7 6.23 2.47 2.29
C GLU A 7 4.70 2.50 2.42
N PHE A 8 4.19 1.90 3.49
CA PHE A 8 2.78 1.86 3.86
C PHE A 8 2.53 2.79 5.05
N LEU A 9 1.49 3.60 4.93
CA LEU A 9 0.97 4.47 5.97
C LEU A 9 -0.45 4.07 6.36
N GLY A 10 -0.73 4.13 7.65
CA GLY A 10 -2.01 3.83 8.27
C GLY A 10 -2.36 2.34 8.24
N GLY A 11 -3.42 2.01 8.96
CA GLY A 11 -3.93 0.65 9.03
C GLY A 11 -2.93 -0.36 9.58
N PRO A 12 -3.17 -1.66 9.36
CA PRO A 12 -2.35 -2.74 9.92
C PRO A 12 -0.91 -2.84 9.38
N LEU A 13 -0.59 -2.18 8.26
CA LEU A 13 0.75 -2.18 7.66
C LEU A 13 1.50 -0.86 7.88
N ASP A 14 1.01 0.02 8.76
CA ASP A 14 1.65 1.30 9.04
C ASP A 14 3.14 1.16 9.38
N GLY A 15 3.97 2.01 8.74
CA GLY A 15 5.42 2.04 8.92
C GLY A 15 6.18 0.90 8.23
N ARG A 16 5.50 -0.04 7.56
CA ARG A 16 6.18 -1.12 6.83
C ARG A 16 6.60 -0.68 5.44
N VAL A 17 7.72 -1.23 4.98
CA VAL A 17 8.19 -1.10 3.60
C VAL A 17 8.14 -2.48 2.96
N LEU A 18 7.41 -2.62 1.86
CA LEU A 18 7.27 -3.89 1.14
C LEU A 18 7.73 -3.76 -0.32
N PRO A 19 8.34 -4.80 -0.90
CA PRO A 19 8.67 -4.83 -2.31
C PRO A 19 7.41 -5.07 -3.14
N ILE A 20 6.89 -4.01 -3.77
CA ILE A 20 5.68 -4.11 -4.58
C ILE A 20 6.03 -4.36 -6.03
N LEU A 21 5.39 -5.37 -6.62
CA LEU A 21 5.55 -5.69 -8.03
C LEU A 21 5.06 -4.53 -8.90
N LEU A 22 5.95 -4.09 -9.77
CA LEU A 22 5.64 -3.05 -10.73
C LEU A 22 4.81 -3.62 -11.88
N SER A 23 3.86 -2.82 -12.34
CA SER A 23 3.14 -3.08 -13.59
C SER A 23 4.12 -3.09 -14.79
N PRO A 24 3.73 -3.61 -15.96
CA PRO A 24 4.58 -3.59 -17.17
C PRO A 24 5.11 -2.20 -17.55
N LEU A 25 4.36 -1.15 -17.18
CA LEU A 25 4.73 0.26 -17.32
C LEU A 25 5.76 0.74 -16.28
N HIS A 26 6.36 -0.15 -15.48
CA HIS A 26 7.25 0.16 -14.36
C HIS A 26 6.64 1.11 -13.31
N THR A 27 5.32 1.05 -13.14
CA THR A 27 4.61 1.87 -12.17
C THR A 27 4.04 1.03 -11.03
N VAL A 28 4.07 1.59 -9.83
CA VAL A 28 3.41 1.03 -8.65
C VAL A 28 1.89 1.05 -8.88
N PRO A 29 1.16 -0.05 -8.64
CA PRO A 29 -0.29 -0.11 -8.84
C PRO A 29 -1.02 1.02 -8.12
N LYS A 30 -2.13 1.51 -8.70
CA LYS A 30 -2.90 2.61 -8.08
C LYS A 30 -3.52 2.19 -6.75
N VAL A 31 -3.95 0.94 -6.65
CA VAL A 31 -4.61 0.36 -5.48
C VAL A 31 -3.92 -0.96 -5.17
N TYR A 32 -3.64 -1.20 -3.90
CA TYR A 32 -3.11 -2.45 -3.38
C TYR A 32 -4.13 -3.04 -2.40
N ARG A 33 -4.53 -4.30 -2.63
CA ARG A 33 -5.54 -5.00 -1.82
C ARG A 33 -4.87 -6.16 -1.10
N VAL A 34 -5.10 -6.24 0.20
CA VAL A 34 -4.60 -7.35 1.03
C VAL A 34 -5.81 -8.06 1.61
N PRO A 35 -6.15 -9.26 1.11
CA PRO A 35 -7.16 -10.09 1.76
C PRO A 35 -6.59 -10.61 3.08
N VAL A 36 -7.23 -10.25 4.18
CA VAL A 36 -6.91 -10.74 5.52
C VAL A 36 -7.96 -11.79 5.89
N PRO A 37 -7.58 -13.06 6.06
CA PRO A 37 -8.53 -14.09 6.48
C PRO A 37 -9.02 -13.82 7.90
N ALA A 38 -10.23 -14.29 8.21
CA ALA A 38 -10.78 -14.21 9.55
C ALA A 38 -9.84 -14.92 10.55
N HIS A 39 -9.62 -14.30 11.70
CA HIS A 39 -8.77 -14.86 12.75
C HIS A 39 -9.40 -14.60 14.13
N GLY A 40 -9.83 -15.67 14.80
CA GLY A 40 -10.56 -15.59 16.06
C GLY A 40 -11.84 -14.77 15.89
N ASP A 41 -12.00 -13.73 16.73
CA ASP A 41 -13.11 -12.78 16.67
C ASP A 41 -12.99 -11.73 15.55
N THR A 42 -11.88 -11.70 14.79
CA THR A 42 -11.72 -10.75 13.68
C THR A 42 -12.33 -11.31 12.41
N PRO A 43 -13.34 -10.67 11.80
CA PRO A 43 -13.92 -11.11 10.54
C PRO A 43 -12.89 -10.98 9.39
N ALA A 44 -13.12 -11.72 8.31
CA ALA A 44 -12.32 -11.55 7.11
C ALA A 44 -12.54 -10.16 6.53
N ILE A 45 -11.46 -9.42 6.27
CA ILE A 45 -11.51 -8.06 5.73
C ILE A 45 -10.53 -7.93 4.58
N THR A 46 -10.81 -7.01 3.66
CA THR A 46 -9.85 -6.61 2.64
C THR A 46 -9.29 -5.24 2.98
N LEU A 47 -8.00 -5.18 3.30
CA LEU A 47 -7.32 -3.90 3.48
C LEU A 47 -7.05 -3.29 2.11
N VAL A 48 -7.42 -2.03 1.96
CA VAL A 48 -7.20 -1.27 0.73
C VAL A 48 -6.22 -0.15 0.99
N TYR A 49 -5.19 -0.09 0.16
CA TYR A 49 -4.21 1.00 0.17
C TYR A 49 -4.18 1.68 -1.18
N ARG A 50 -4.14 3.02 -1.19
CA ARG A 50 -4.05 3.84 -2.41
C ARG A 50 -2.67 4.43 -2.56
N ARG A 51 -2.12 4.41 -3.78
CA ARG A 51 -0.81 5.00 -4.00
C ARG A 51 -0.90 6.52 -3.86
N ALA A 52 0.08 7.10 -3.18
CA ALA A 52 0.25 8.52 -3.00
C ALA A 52 1.69 8.93 -3.29
N LYS A 53 1.87 10.22 -3.59
CA LYS A 53 3.20 10.81 -3.78
C LYS A 53 3.65 11.41 -2.48
N GLU A 54 4.77 10.94 -1.97
CA GLU A 54 5.48 11.61 -0.88
C GLU A 54 6.57 12.48 -1.47
N TYR A 55 6.54 13.78 -1.20
CA TYR A 55 7.57 14.71 -1.64
C TYR A 55 8.58 14.94 -0.53
N ASN A 56 9.87 14.89 -0.88
CA ASN A 56 10.93 15.30 0.03
C ASN A 56 11.19 16.82 -0.06
N ALA A 57 11.98 17.35 0.88
CA ALA A 57 12.35 18.76 0.92
C ALA A 57 13.09 19.26 -0.35
N LYS A 58 13.64 18.35 -1.16
CA LYS A 58 14.33 18.65 -2.43
C LYS A 58 13.40 18.54 -3.66
N GLY A 59 12.08 18.39 -3.47
CA GLY A 59 11.09 18.30 -4.53
C GLY A 59 11.06 16.97 -5.29
N ARG A 60 11.85 15.98 -4.89
CA ARG A 60 11.75 14.62 -5.45
C ARG A 60 10.61 13.89 -4.76
N PHE A 61 9.86 13.10 -5.52
CA PHE A 61 8.80 12.27 -4.95
C PHE A 61 9.19 10.79 -4.93
N ARG A 62 8.70 10.08 -3.91
CA ARG A 62 8.62 8.61 -3.90
C ARG A 62 7.16 8.18 -3.86
N TRP A 63 6.91 6.97 -4.31
CA TRP A 63 5.59 6.35 -4.13
C TRP A 63 5.48 5.82 -2.71
N ARG A 64 4.31 6.02 -2.11
CA ARG A 64 3.89 5.38 -0.87
C ARG A 64 2.49 4.84 -1.04
N TYR A 65 2.05 3.99 -0.13
CA TYR A 65 0.67 3.53 -0.02
C TYR A 65 0.05 4.12 1.25
N GLU A 66 -1.13 4.74 1.10
CA GLU A 66 -1.91 5.25 2.22
C GLU A 66 -3.14 4.36 2.41
N TYR A 67 -3.41 3.98 3.65
CA TYR A 67 -4.55 3.18 4.04
C TYR A 67 -5.85 3.92 3.75
N ASP A 68 -6.75 3.27 3.03
CA ASP A 68 -8.06 3.78 2.71
C ASP A 68 -9.09 3.01 3.56
N ASP A 69 -9.36 3.55 4.75
CA ASP A 69 -10.32 2.99 5.71
C ASP A 69 -11.71 2.86 5.08
N ALA A 70 -12.15 3.88 4.33
CA ALA A 70 -13.45 3.88 3.67
C ALA A 70 -13.63 2.78 2.60
N ALA A 71 -12.55 2.37 1.94
CA ALA A 71 -12.56 1.26 0.98
C ALA A 71 -12.19 -0.09 1.62
N SER A 72 -11.75 -0.09 2.88
CA SER A 72 -11.43 -1.29 3.63
C SER A 72 -12.66 -1.79 4.39
N GLY A 73 -12.90 -3.09 4.34
CA GLY A 73 -14.06 -3.73 4.96
C GLY A 73 -14.12 -5.22 4.68
#